data_AF-A0A7D5PKU3-F1
#
_entry.id   AF-A0A7D5PKU3-F1
#
_cell.length_a   1.000
_cell.length_b   1.000
_cell.length_c   1.000
_cell.angle_alpha   90.00
_cell.angle_beta   90.00
_cell.angle_gamma   90.00
#
_symmetry.space_group_name_H-M   'P 1'
#
loop_
_entity.id
_entity.type
_entity.pdbx_description
1 polymer ?
#
loop_
_entity_poly.entity_id
_entity_poly.type
_entity_poly.pdbx_seq_one_letter_code
_entity_poly.pdbx_strand_id
1 'polypeptide(L)'
;RVPIIGHVISMENDKGEIPVEVALIYNDSYSENIFSYVNNINTHEGGTHLQGFRMGLTRTLKKYADASGLLDKLKFEISGDDFREGLTAIISVK
;
A
#
# COMPACT_ATOMS: atom_id res chain seq x y z
N ARG A 1 -2.39 8.38 -15.74
CA ARG A 1 -2.66 7.23 -14.85
C ARG A 1 -4.15 7.18 -14.62
N VAL A 2 -4.82 6.16 -15.13
CA VAL A 2 -6.27 5.98 -15.01
C VAL A 2 -6.52 5.13 -13.76
N PRO A 3 -7.32 5.59 -12.79
CA PRO A 3 -7.70 4.78 -11.63
C PRO A 3 -8.43 3.50 -12.05
N ILE A 4 -8.07 2.37 -11.44
CA ILE A 4 -8.74 1.07 -11.70
C ILE A 4 -9.77 0.70 -10.63
N ILE A 5 -9.87 1.51 -9.57
CA ILE A 5 -10.88 1.40 -8.52
C ILE A 5 -11.66 2.71 -8.42
N GLY A 6 -12.94 2.62 -8.03
CA GLY A 6 -13.86 3.76 -8.07
C GLY A 6 -13.62 4.86 -7.02
N HIS A 7 -12.96 4.53 -5.91
CA HIS A 7 -12.73 5.46 -4.81
C HIS A 7 -11.35 5.26 -4.19
N VAL A 8 -10.81 6.33 -3.61
CA VAL A 8 -9.58 6.29 -2.80
C VAL A 8 -9.85 5.51 -1.52
N ILE A 9 -8.96 4.57 -1.19
CA ILE A 9 -8.98 3.89 0.11
C ILE A 9 -8.27 4.81 1.10
N SER A 10 -8.95 5.21 2.17
CA SER A 10 -8.39 6.05 3.24
C SER A 10 -8.59 5.40 4.60
N MET A 11 -7.59 5.54 5.46
CA MET A 11 -7.58 4.99 6.82
C MET A 11 -6.81 5.96 7.73
N GLU A 12 -7.33 6.16 8.94
CA GLU A 12 -6.69 6.98 9.96
C GLU A 12 -6.73 6.22 11.30
N ASN A 13 -5.63 6.29 12.05
CA ASN A 13 -5.57 5.91 13.44
C ASN A 13 -4.97 7.06 14.23
N ASP A 14 -5.82 7.84 14.88
CA ASP A 14 -5.51 9.04 15.67
C ASP A 14 -5.42 8.77 17.18
N LYS A 15 -5.87 7.59 17.63
CA LYS A 15 -5.94 7.22 19.06
C LYS A 15 -4.75 6.41 19.56
N GLY A 16 -3.80 6.08 18.70
CA GLY A 16 -2.57 5.35 19.05
C GLY A 16 -1.49 6.26 19.64
N GLU A 17 -0.44 5.64 20.19
CA GLU A 17 0.78 6.34 20.62
C GLU A 17 1.48 7.06 19.46
N ILE A 18 1.35 6.51 18.25
CA ILE A 18 1.85 7.08 17.00
C ILE A 18 0.67 7.22 16.03
N PRO A 19 0.13 8.43 15.82
CA PRO A 19 -0.92 8.65 14.84
C PRO A 19 -0.45 8.37 13.41
N VAL A 20 -1.28 7.66 12.65
CA VAL A 20 -0.99 7.31 11.25
C VAL A 20 -2.19 7.56 10.37
N GLU A 21 -1.96 8.18 9.22
CA GLU A 21 -2.95 8.43 8.18
C GLU A 21 -2.42 7.89 6.85
N VAL A 22 -3.25 7.14 6.13
CA VAL A 22 -2.91 6.54 4.84
C VAL A 22 -4.03 6.76 3.85
N ALA A 23 -3.66 7.17 2.64
CA ALA A 23 -4.56 7.19 1.49
C ALA A 23 -3.89 6.48 0.30
N LEU A 24 -4.60 5.60 -0.39
CA LEU A 24 -4.06 4.85 -1.52
C LEU A 24 -5.08 4.59 -2.63
N ILE A 25 -4.58 4.46 -3.84
CA ILE A 25 -5.34 4.13 -5.04
C ILE A 25 -4.48 3.37 -6.04
N TYR A 26 -5.09 2.42 -6.76
CA TYR A 26 -4.44 1.73 -7.87
C TYR A 26 -4.79 2.39 -9.21
N ASN A 27 -3.83 2.35 -10.13
CA ASN A 27 -3.98 2.82 -11.49
C ASN A 27 -3.40 1.83 -12.50
N ASP A 28 -3.63 2.10 -13.78
CA ASP A 28 -3.22 1.30 -14.94
C ASP A 28 -1.71 1.30 -15.28
N SER A 29 -0.86 1.94 -14.46
CA SER A 29 0.59 1.94 -14.68
C SER A 29 1.30 0.80 -13.95
N TYR A 30 2.53 0.51 -14.35
CA TYR A 30 3.38 -0.48 -13.70
C TYR A 30 4.18 0.07 -12.50
N SER A 31 4.20 1.40 -12.34
CA SER A 31 5.07 2.05 -11.34
C SER A 31 4.40 2.17 -9.97
N GLU A 32 5.13 1.79 -8.92
CA GLU A 32 4.81 2.15 -7.54
C GLU A 32 5.16 3.62 -7.28
N ASN A 33 4.27 4.37 -6.64
CA ASN A 33 4.47 5.78 -6.31
C ASN A 33 4.01 6.04 -4.87
N ILE A 34 4.94 5.99 -3.93
CA ILE A 34 4.65 6.21 -2.51
C ILE A 34 5.29 7.51 -2.04
N PHE A 35 4.47 8.36 -1.43
CA PHE A 35 4.90 9.55 -0.71
C PHE A 35 4.77 9.27 0.77
N SER A 36 5.86 9.44 1.52
CA SER A 36 5.89 9.12 2.95
C SER A 36 6.35 10.34 3.74
N TYR A 37 5.69 10.57 4.87
CA TYR A 37 5.89 11.75 5.70
C TYR A 37 5.95 11.37 7.17
N VAL A 38 6.85 12.03 7.90
CA VAL A 38 6.89 12.01 9.36
C VAL A 38 6.84 13.46 9.83
N ASN A 39 5.84 13.82 10.62
CA ASN A 39 5.62 15.20 11.08
C ASN A 39 5.62 16.22 9.93
N ASN A 40 4.92 15.88 8.83
CA ASN A 40 4.84 16.66 7.58
C ASN A 40 6.15 16.81 6.80
N ILE A 41 7.25 16.18 7.24
CA ILE A 41 8.53 16.15 6.52
C ILE A 41 8.52 14.96 5.57
N ASN A 42 8.76 15.22 4.28
CA ASN A 42 8.86 14.15 3.28
C ASN A 42 10.10 13.30 3.52
N THR A 43 9.90 12.01 3.77
CA THR A 43 10.97 11.03 3.96
C THR A 43 11.29 10.37 2.62
N HIS A 44 12.13 11.03 1.82
CA HIS A 44 12.52 10.56 0.47
C HIS A 44 13.20 9.18 0.48
N GLU A 45 14.01 8.90 1.49
CA GLU A 45 14.67 7.60 1.67
C GLU A 45 13.75 6.55 2.32
N GLY A 46 12.52 6.93 2.66
CA GLY A 46 11.56 6.09 3.38
C GLY A 46 11.86 6.01 4.87
N GLY A 47 11.71 4.82 5.44
CA GLY A 47 11.86 4.58 6.87
C GLY A 47 11.02 3.40 7.34
N THR A 48 10.91 3.24 8.66
CA THR A 48 10.17 2.13 9.29
C THR A 48 8.68 2.15 8.96
N HIS A 49 8.08 3.34 8.87
CA HIS A 49 6.69 3.56 8.45
C HIS A 49 6.43 3.06 7.03
N LEU A 50 7.31 3.38 6.08
CA LEU A 50 7.20 2.92 4.69
C LEU A 50 7.38 1.39 4.59
N GLN A 51 8.39 0.85 5.26
CA GLN A 51 8.63 -0.60 5.29
C GLN A 51 7.45 -1.35 5.92
N GLY A 52 6.93 -0.84 7.04
CA GLY A 52 5.75 -1.37 7.71
C GLY A 52 4.51 -1.34 6.83
N PHE A 53 4.27 -0.24 6.12
CA PHE A 53 3.17 -0.13 5.15
C PHE A 53 3.30 -1.18 4.03
N ARG A 54 4.47 -1.27 3.38
CA ARG A 54 4.70 -2.23 2.29
C ARG A 54 4.49 -3.67 2.74
N MET A 55 5.02 -4.02 3.92
CA MET A 55 4.84 -5.34 4.51
C MET A 55 3.38 -5.62 4.85
N GLY A 56 2.69 -4.66 5.49
CA GLY A 56 1.29 -4.76 5.89
C GLY A 56 0.36 -4.93 4.70
N LEU A 57 0.57 -4.14 3.63
CA LEU A 57 -0.19 -4.22 2.39
C LEU A 57 0.00 -5.59 1.72
N THR A 58 1.25 -5.99 1.52
CA THR A 58 1.60 -7.27 0.88
C THR A 58 0.98 -8.45 1.63
N ARG A 59 1.12 -8.47 2.96
CA ARG A 59 0.56 -9.54 3.79
C ARG A 59 -0.96 -9.59 3.72
N THR A 60 -1.61 -8.43 3.77
CA THR A 60 -3.08 -8.34 3.73
C THR A 60 -3.64 -8.82 2.39
N LEU A 61 -3.08 -8.33 1.28
CA LEU A 61 -3.54 -8.70 -0.05
C LEU A 61 -3.25 -10.17 -0.38
N LYS A 62 -2.05 -10.67 -0.02
CA LYS A 62 -1.72 -12.09 -0.18
C LYS A 62 -2.67 -12.98 0.59
N LYS A 63 -2.90 -12.70 1.87
CA LYS A 63 -3.84 -13.45 2.70
C LYS A 63 -5.25 -13.48 2.10
N TYR A 64 -5.71 -12.35 1.55
CA TYR A 64 -7.01 -12.29 0.86
C TYR A 64 -7.02 -13.16 -0.40
N ALA A 65 -6.01 -13.02 -1.26
CA ALA A 65 -5.92 -13.75 -2.53
C ALA A 65 -5.83 -15.27 -2.34
N ASP A 66 -5.07 -15.72 -1.34
CA ASP A 66 -4.99 -17.12 -0.92
C ASP A 66 -6.37 -17.62 -0.43
N ALA A 67 -7.01 -16.88 0.48
CA ALA A 67 -8.30 -17.28 1.06
C ALA A 67 -9.46 -17.25 0.06
N SER A 68 -9.38 -16.43 -0.99
CA SER A 68 -10.41 -16.35 -2.03
C SER A 68 -10.21 -17.36 -3.17
N GLY A 69 -9.12 -18.14 -3.17
CA GLY A 69 -8.76 -19.05 -4.26
C GLY A 69 -8.42 -18.33 -5.58
N LEU A 70 -8.10 -17.02 -5.52
CA LEU A 70 -7.77 -16.24 -6.71
C LEU A 70 -6.45 -16.72 -7.34
N LEU A 71 -5.57 -17.29 -6.51
CA LEU A 71 -4.25 -17.75 -6.94
C LEU A 71 -4.24 -19.20 -7.43
N ASP A 72 -5.31 -19.98 -7.20
CA ASP A 72 -5.34 -21.42 -7.48
C ASP A 72 -5.09 -21.79 -8.95
N LYS A 73 -5.43 -20.87 -9.87
CA LYS A 73 -5.27 -21.06 -11.32
C LYS A 73 -3.98 -20.45 -11.88
N LEU A 74 -3.20 -19.75 -11.06
CA LEU A 74 -1.93 -19.16 -11.49
C LEU A 74 -0.84 -20.22 -11.48
N LYS A 75 -0.01 -20.23 -12.52
CA LYS A 75 1.14 -21.14 -12.66
C LYS A 75 2.44 -20.56 -12.09
N PHE A 76 2.37 -19.38 -11.50
CA PHE A 76 3.50 -18.64 -10.96
C PHE A 76 3.13 -18.05 -9.60
N GLU A 77 4.15 -17.84 -8.77
CA GLU A 77 3.96 -17.19 -7.47
C GLU A 77 3.85 -15.67 -7.65
N ILE A 78 2.93 -15.07 -6.90
CA ILE A 78 2.79 -13.61 -6.81
C ILE A 78 3.77 -13.10 -5.76
N SER A 79 4.64 -12.18 -6.17
CA SER A 79 5.61 -11.49 -5.33
C SER A 79 4.99 -10.26 -4.63
N GLY A 80 5.73 -9.67 -3.69
CA GLY A 80 5.30 -8.44 -3.05
C GLY A 80 5.23 -7.24 -4.00
N ASP A 81 6.09 -7.21 -5.02
CA ASP A 81 6.13 -6.11 -5.99
C ASP A 81 4.88 -6.11 -6.89
N ASP A 82 4.37 -7.30 -7.24
CA ASP A 82 3.14 -7.45 -8.03
C ASP A 82 1.92 -6.81 -7.32
N PHE A 83 1.85 -6.93 -5.98
CA PHE A 83 0.79 -6.28 -5.21
C PHE A 83 0.91 -4.75 -5.16
N ARG A 84 2.07 -4.18 -5.49
CA ARG A 84 2.35 -2.73 -5.44
C ARG A 84 2.42 -2.11 -6.82
N GLU A 85 2.28 -2.90 -7.86
CA GLU A 85 2.17 -2.43 -9.23
C GLU A 85 0.98 -1.46 -9.36
N GLY A 86 1.22 -0.31 -9.98
CA GLY A 86 0.19 0.73 -10.16
C GLY A 86 -0.29 1.39 -8.88
N LEU A 87 0.34 1.12 -7.73
CA LEU A 87 -0.03 1.74 -6.46
C LEU A 87 0.43 3.19 -6.42
N THR A 88 -0.48 4.10 -6.07
CA THR A 88 -0.14 5.43 -5.57
C THR A 88 -0.63 5.54 -4.13
N ALA A 89 0.26 5.88 -3.20
CA ALA A 89 -0.08 5.98 -1.79
C ALA A 89 0.59 7.18 -1.12
N ILE A 90 -0.09 7.73 -0.13
CA ILE A 90 0.42 8.72 0.81
C ILE A 90 0.36 8.11 2.20
N ILE A 91 1.47 8.18 2.94
CA ILE A 91 1.60 7.69 4.31
C ILE A 91 2.08 8.87 5.15
N SER A 92 1.28 9.29 6.13
CA SER A 92 1.62 10.37 7.04
C SER A 92 1.64 9.85 8.47
N VAL A 93 2.79 9.97 9.12
CA VAL A 93 2.97 9.65 10.54
C VAL A 93 3.17 10.95 11.30
N LYS A 94 2.55 11.07 12.47
CA LYS A 94 2.72 12.23 13.37
C LYS A 94 3.43 11.76 14.64
#